data_AF-A0A969EDD6-F1
#
_entry.id   AF-A0A969EDD6-F1
#
_cell.length_a   1.000
_cell.length_b   1.000
_cell.length_c   1.000
_cell.angle_alpha   90.00
_cell.angle_beta   90.00
_cell.angle_gamma   90.00
#
_symmetry.space_group_name_H-M   'P 1'
#
loop_
_entity.id
_entity.type
_entity.pdbx_description
1 polymer ?
#
loop_
_entity_poly.entity_id
_entity_poly.type
_entity_poly.pdbx_seq_one_letter_code
_entity_poly.pdbx_strand_id
1 'polypeptide(L)'
;MPIIKTVSGLRHFLDRYFRHSLALDLAELSSSILGQIGLVPTMGALHAGHLSLIQRARQENQCVIVSIFVNPLQFAAHEDLAQYPQTLAQDQALCQAQGVDAIFAPTVEAIAANPPLTQVVPPAVLTERLCGLSRPSHFTGVATIVLKLFHIVQPDRAYFGEKDAQQLAIIQRLVEDLNLVVTIVPCPTIREDSGLAYSSRNQYLTATQKQQATLLHHSLQAAIYLFQLGVRDRQSLLATVAQTLAKEPQVQVEYVDLVHPLTLQTLERITERGLIAVAAHVGAARLIDNIVLDARLPILAIDGPAGAGKSTVTRRCAQQLGLQYLDTGAMYRAVAWLALEQQVEITDDFALAELVEQYEIALQPHPNPEQPPQVWVNDQEVTQAIRTAAVTAEVSAIAAHPIVREALIKQQQRWGRKGGLVAEGRDIGTHVFPDAGLKIFLTASIQERARRRQQDLQGQSLPTPTLVDLEQLIAERDYKDSHREIAPLRKAYDAIEINTDGMSIDQVIAQITSLFQERFPGVK
;
A
#
# COMPACT_ATOMS: atom_id res chain seq x y z
N MET A 1 -23.72 7.24 15.35
CA MET A 1 -22.65 7.96 14.61
C MET A 1 -23.02 9.44 14.49
N PRO A 2 -22.25 10.37 15.10
CA PRO A 2 -22.47 11.81 14.99
C PRO A 2 -22.13 12.37 13.59
N ILE A 3 -22.86 13.44 13.20
CA ILE A 3 -22.46 14.34 12.10
C ILE A 3 -21.88 15.60 12.71
N ILE A 4 -20.63 15.90 12.36
CA ILE A 4 -19.86 16.99 12.91
C ILE A 4 -19.63 18.04 11.82
N LYS A 5 -20.02 19.28 12.09
CA LYS A 5 -20.00 20.38 11.10
C LYS A 5 -18.89 21.41 11.30
N THR A 6 -18.18 21.35 12.42
CA THR A 6 -17.14 22.33 12.78
C THR A 6 -15.81 21.65 13.04
N VAL A 7 -14.70 22.33 12.74
CA VAL A 7 -13.35 21.83 13.00
C VAL A 7 -13.16 21.56 14.50
N SER A 8 -13.60 22.47 15.37
CA SER A 8 -13.51 22.31 16.82
C SER A 8 -14.30 21.10 17.32
N GLY A 9 -15.48 20.85 16.75
CA GLY A 9 -16.29 19.67 17.09
C GLY A 9 -15.59 18.37 16.71
N LEU A 10 -14.92 18.33 15.56
CA LEU A 10 -14.23 17.12 15.09
C LEU A 10 -12.99 16.86 15.93
N ARG A 11 -12.19 17.89 16.20
CA ARG A 11 -11.03 17.79 17.08
C ARG A 11 -11.41 17.29 18.47
N HIS A 12 -12.49 17.81 19.05
CA HIS A 12 -12.99 17.34 20.33
C HIS A 12 -13.47 15.88 20.29
N PHE A 13 -14.13 15.46 19.21
CA PHE A 13 -14.53 14.06 19.02
C PHE A 13 -13.32 13.13 18.99
N LEU A 14 -12.32 13.44 18.15
CA LEU A 14 -11.11 12.62 18.00
C LEU A 14 -10.34 12.54 19.31
N ASP A 15 -10.10 13.67 19.95
CA ASP A 15 -9.41 13.74 21.24
C ASP A 15 -10.15 12.96 22.35
N ARG A 16 -11.48 13.00 22.38
CA ARG A 16 -12.28 12.16 23.29
C ARG A 16 -12.17 10.67 22.95
N TYR A 17 -12.16 10.32 21.67
CA TYR A 17 -12.03 8.93 21.20
C TYR A 17 -10.71 8.32 21.70
N PHE A 18 -9.60 9.05 21.54
CA PHE A 18 -8.27 8.59 21.98
C PHE A 18 -8.08 8.63 23.50
N ARG A 19 -8.61 9.65 24.19
CA ARG A 19 -8.57 9.70 25.66
C ARG A 19 -9.37 8.57 26.32
N HIS A 20 -10.50 8.13 25.73
CA HIS A 20 -11.24 6.99 26.25
C HIS A 20 -10.56 5.65 25.94
N SER A 21 -9.85 5.52 24.82
CA SER A 21 -9.01 4.34 24.54
C SER A 21 -7.91 4.20 25.59
N LEU A 22 -7.16 5.28 25.86
CA LEU A 22 -6.10 5.32 26.87
C LEU A 22 -6.58 4.99 28.30
N ALA A 23 -7.84 5.28 28.63
CA ALA A 23 -8.43 4.98 29.94
C ALA A 23 -8.87 3.51 30.10
N LEU A 24 -9.14 2.82 28.99
CA LEU A 24 -9.40 1.36 28.98
C LEU A 24 -8.09 0.56 28.84
N ASP A 25 -7.05 1.15 28.26
CA ASP A 25 -5.75 0.52 27.95
C ASP A 25 -4.79 0.36 29.15
N LEU A 26 -5.06 0.92 30.33
CA LEU A 26 -4.23 0.60 31.52
C LEU A 26 -4.37 -0.86 31.98
N ALA A 27 -5.34 -1.62 31.43
CA ALA A 27 -5.49 -3.05 31.67
C ALA A 27 -5.08 -3.94 30.47
N GLU A 28 -5.01 -3.41 29.25
CA GLU A 28 -4.70 -4.16 28.02
C GLU A 28 -3.85 -3.32 27.04
N LEU A 29 -2.66 -2.89 27.44
CA LEU A 29 -1.66 -2.26 26.57
C LEU A 29 -1.03 -3.26 25.58
N SER A 30 -1.86 -3.96 24.79
CA SER A 30 -1.39 -4.86 23.74
C SER A 30 -2.22 -4.76 22.46
N SER A 31 -1.51 -4.36 21.40
CA SER A 31 -1.80 -4.65 20.00
C SER A 31 -2.98 -3.95 19.33
N SER A 32 -2.67 -3.06 18.37
CA SER A 32 -3.57 -2.89 17.23
C SER A 32 -2.82 -2.90 15.90
N ILE A 33 -3.15 -3.89 15.07
CA ILE A 33 -2.82 -3.98 13.63
C ILE A 33 -3.41 -2.80 12.84
N LEU A 34 -4.42 -2.17 13.43
CA LEU A 34 -5.22 -1.13 12.85
C LEU A 34 -4.51 0.22 13.02
N GLY A 35 -4.53 1.06 11.99
CA GLY A 35 -4.26 2.49 12.16
C GLY A 35 -5.25 3.07 13.17
N GLN A 36 -4.88 4.15 13.85
CA GLN A 36 -5.79 4.76 14.82
C GLN A 36 -6.97 5.40 14.10
N ILE A 37 -6.72 6.12 13.01
CA ILE A 37 -7.73 6.85 12.23
C ILE A 37 -7.57 6.55 10.74
N GLY A 38 -8.62 5.97 10.16
CA GLY A 38 -8.83 5.89 8.72
C GLY A 38 -9.71 7.03 8.22
N LEU A 39 -9.23 7.81 7.24
CA LEU A 39 -9.99 8.87 6.60
C LEU A 39 -10.46 8.46 5.20
N VAL A 40 -11.74 8.65 4.90
CA VAL A 40 -12.29 8.55 3.53
C VAL A 40 -12.80 9.93 3.10
N PRO A 41 -12.03 10.70 2.30
CA PRO A 41 -12.49 11.97 1.77
C PRO A 41 -13.50 11.80 0.64
N THR A 42 -14.67 12.45 0.74
CA THR A 42 -15.72 12.39 -0.28
C THR A 42 -16.42 13.74 -0.47
N MET A 43 -17.14 13.88 -1.58
CA MET A 43 -18.07 14.99 -1.81
C MET A 43 -19.52 14.62 -1.48
N GLY A 44 -19.78 13.46 -0.86
CA GLY A 44 -21.14 12.92 -0.70
C GLY A 44 -21.66 12.20 -1.95
N ALA A 45 -22.97 11.93 -1.98
CA ALA A 45 -23.61 11.11 -3.01
C ALA A 45 -22.99 9.71 -3.08
N LEU A 46 -22.94 9.05 -1.93
CA LEU A 46 -22.20 7.80 -1.74
C LEU A 46 -22.82 6.65 -2.55
N HIS A 47 -21.97 5.76 -3.03
CA HIS A 47 -22.32 4.62 -3.88
C HIS A 47 -21.36 3.46 -3.60
N ALA A 48 -21.57 2.30 -4.25
CA ALA A 48 -20.78 1.07 -4.00
C ALA A 48 -19.25 1.29 -4.08
N GLY A 49 -18.79 2.14 -5.01
CA GLY A 49 -17.41 2.66 -5.02
C GLY A 49 -16.97 3.20 -3.66
N HIS A 50 -17.63 4.24 -3.13
CA HIS A 50 -17.37 4.81 -1.80
C HIS A 50 -17.45 3.79 -0.66
N LEU A 51 -18.45 2.89 -0.70
CA LEU A 51 -18.61 1.87 0.33
C LEU A 51 -17.40 0.93 0.40
N SER A 52 -16.78 0.59 -0.73
CA SER A 52 -15.55 -0.22 -0.73
C SER A 52 -14.37 0.45 -0.03
N LEU A 53 -14.23 1.78 -0.14
CA LEU A 53 -13.21 2.52 0.62
C LEU A 53 -13.50 2.50 2.12
N ILE A 54 -14.77 2.70 2.49
CA ILE A 54 -15.19 2.67 3.90
C ILE A 54 -14.96 1.28 4.50
N GLN A 55 -15.29 0.22 3.76
CA GLN A 55 -15.08 -1.17 4.20
C GLN A 55 -13.59 -1.46 4.42
N ARG A 56 -12.74 -1.06 3.48
CA ARG A 56 -11.28 -1.21 3.63
C ARG A 56 -10.76 -0.39 4.80
N ALA A 57 -11.20 0.86 4.94
CA ALA A 57 -10.84 1.71 6.08
C ALA A 57 -11.25 1.09 7.42
N ARG A 58 -12.44 0.48 7.49
CA ARG A 58 -12.94 -0.17 8.70
C ARG A 58 -12.13 -1.39 9.09
N GLN A 59 -11.68 -2.17 8.12
CA GLN A 59 -10.86 -3.37 8.31
C GLN A 59 -9.42 -3.05 8.76
N GLU A 60 -8.97 -1.82 8.48
CA GLU A 60 -7.58 -1.41 8.64
C GLU A 60 -7.37 -0.35 9.73
N ASN A 61 -8.43 0.20 10.34
CA ASN A 61 -8.33 1.25 11.37
C ASN A 61 -9.29 1.02 12.55
N GLN A 62 -8.98 1.60 13.71
CA GLN A 62 -9.83 1.56 14.92
C GLN A 62 -10.95 2.60 14.85
N CYS A 63 -10.67 3.78 14.31
CA CYS A 63 -11.64 4.84 14.04
C CYS A 63 -11.72 5.11 12.54
N VAL A 64 -12.93 5.24 11.99
CA VAL A 64 -13.16 5.62 10.59
C VAL A 64 -13.93 6.94 10.54
N ILE A 65 -13.32 7.92 9.90
CA ILE A 65 -13.91 9.22 9.59
C ILE A 65 -14.21 9.29 8.10
N VAL A 66 -15.47 9.60 7.77
CA VAL A 66 -15.85 9.97 6.40
C VAL A 66 -16.04 11.48 6.35
N SER A 67 -15.34 12.18 5.46
CA SER A 67 -15.65 13.58 5.20
C SER A 67 -16.58 13.70 4.00
N ILE A 68 -17.60 14.55 4.13
CA ILE A 68 -18.58 14.87 3.09
C ILE A 68 -18.53 16.38 2.89
N PHE A 69 -17.80 16.82 1.87
CA PHE A 69 -17.65 18.24 1.56
C PHE A 69 -17.53 18.46 0.05
N VAL A 70 -18.55 19.10 -0.53
CA VAL A 70 -18.51 19.54 -1.92
C VAL A 70 -17.61 20.78 -1.99
N ASN A 71 -16.33 20.57 -2.30
CA ASN A 71 -15.31 21.62 -2.27
C ASN A 71 -15.45 22.61 -3.43
N PRO A 72 -15.84 23.89 -3.21
CA PRO A 72 -16.02 24.82 -4.31
C PRO A 72 -14.73 25.14 -5.07
N LEU A 73 -13.56 25.03 -4.42
CA LEU A 73 -12.26 25.36 -5.04
C LEU A 73 -11.88 24.45 -6.20
N GLN A 74 -12.46 23.25 -6.27
CA GLN A 74 -12.15 22.28 -7.31
C GLN A 74 -13.17 22.27 -8.46
N PHE A 75 -14.12 23.21 -8.47
CA PHE A 75 -15.08 23.39 -9.56
C PHE A 75 -14.77 24.68 -10.33
N ALA A 76 -14.65 24.59 -11.65
CA ALA A 76 -14.65 25.78 -12.50
C ALA A 76 -16.08 26.35 -12.66
N ALA A 77 -16.21 27.61 -13.09
CA ALA A 77 -17.51 28.29 -13.22
C ALA A 77 -18.50 27.58 -14.17
N HIS A 78 -18.00 26.75 -15.09
CA HIS A 78 -18.81 25.97 -16.04
C HIS A 78 -19.06 24.52 -15.59
N GLU A 79 -18.57 24.13 -14.41
CA GLU A 79 -18.78 22.79 -13.86
C GLU A 79 -20.03 22.69 -13.00
N ASP A 80 -20.42 21.46 -12.68
CA ASP A 80 -21.71 21.06 -12.12
C ASP A 80 -21.87 21.35 -10.61
N LEU A 81 -21.18 22.35 -10.04
CA LEU A 81 -21.23 22.63 -8.58
C LEU A 81 -22.67 22.80 -8.07
N ALA A 82 -23.50 23.57 -8.79
CA ALA A 82 -24.89 23.81 -8.42
C ALA A 82 -25.80 22.59 -8.62
N GLN A 83 -25.39 21.64 -9.45
CA GLN A 83 -26.15 20.42 -9.78
C GLN A 83 -25.60 19.16 -9.08
N TYR A 84 -24.54 19.31 -8.27
CA TYR A 84 -23.94 18.20 -7.55
C TYR A 84 -24.93 17.71 -6.46
N PRO A 85 -25.18 16.40 -6.34
CA PRO A 85 -26.20 15.90 -5.42
C PRO A 85 -25.84 16.16 -3.97
N GLN A 86 -26.83 16.58 -3.20
CA GLN A 86 -26.71 16.76 -1.75
C GLN A 86 -27.63 15.78 -1.05
N THR A 87 -27.09 14.59 -0.75
CA THR A 87 -27.85 13.44 -0.22
C THR A 87 -27.42 13.05 1.19
N LEU A 88 -27.07 14.04 2.04
CA LEU A 88 -26.44 13.80 3.34
C LEU A 88 -27.20 12.80 4.24
N ALA A 89 -28.53 12.80 4.22
CA ALA A 89 -29.32 11.85 5.01
C ALA A 89 -29.16 10.39 4.52
N GLN A 90 -29.11 10.18 3.20
CA GLN A 90 -28.86 8.87 2.61
C GLN A 90 -27.41 8.44 2.86
N ASP A 91 -26.46 9.36 2.68
CA ASP A 91 -25.05 9.13 2.94
C ASP A 91 -24.81 8.74 4.42
N GLN A 92 -25.52 9.39 5.35
CA GLN A 92 -25.48 9.05 6.77
C GLN A 92 -25.94 7.61 7.04
N ALA A 93 -27.05 7.18 6.42
CA ALA A 93 -27.56 5.82 6.60
C ALA A 93 -26.57 4.76 6.07
N LEU A 94 -25.95 5.04 4.92
CA LEU A 94 -24.92 4.19 4.34
C LEU A 94 -23.67 4.09 5.22
N CYS A 95 -23.16 5.22 5.71
CA CYS A 95 -22.02 5.26 6.64
C CYS A 95 -22.32 4.51 7.93
N GLN A 96 -23.52 4.68 8.49
CA GLN A 96 -23.93 3.97 9.71
C GLN A 96 -23.95 2.45 9.50
N ALA A 97 -24.43 1.98 8.34
CA ALA A 97 -24.46 0.55 8.01
C ALA A 97 -23.06 -0.06 7.84
N GLN A 98 -22.05 0.74 7.50
CA GLN A 98 -20.66 0.30 7.34
C GLN A 98 -19.79 0.49 8.60
N GLY A 99 -20.38 0.94 9.72
CA GLY A 99 -19.65 1.11 10.98
C GLY A 99 -18.68 2.30 11.00
N VAL A 100 -19.03 3.38 10.30
CA VAL A 100 -18.31 4.66 10.38
C VAL A 100 -18.52 5.28 11.76
N ASP A 101 -17.46 5.82 12.36
CA ASP A 101 -17.49 6.37 13.72
C ASP A 101 -18.02 7.80 13.75
N ALA A 102 -17.63 8.65 12.78
CA ALA A 102 -18.21 9.97 12.59
C ALA A 102 -18.17 10.44 11.13
N ILE A 103 -19.15 11.27 10.77
CA ILE A 103 -19.14 12.03 9.52
C ILE A 103 -18.68 13.45 9.81
N PHE A 104 -17.66 13.91 9.10
CA PHE A 104 -17.28 15.33 9.07
C PHE A 104 -17.92 16.00 7.84
N ALA A 105 -18.98 16.78 8.05
CA ALA A 105 -19.72 17.48 7.01
C ALA A 105 -19.70 19.00 7.26
N PRO A 106 -18.54 19.66 7.07
CA PRO A 106 -18.39 21.07 7.35
C PRO A 106 -19.10 21.96 6.33
N THR A 107 -19.46 23.18 6.74
CA THR A 107 -19.86 24.22 5.78
C THR A 107 -18.63 24.82 5.09
N VAL A 108 -18.85 25.55 3.99
CA VAL A 108 -17.77 26.26 3.30
C VAL A 108 -17.09 27.24 4.25
N GLU A 109 -17.85 27.97 5.06
CA GLU A 109 -17.32 28.94 6.04
C GLU A 109 -16.49 28.26 7.13
N ALA A 110 -16.85 27.04 7.54
CA ALA A 110 -16.08 26.28 8.53
C ALA A 110 -14.70 25.83 7.99
N ILE A 111 -14.57 25.63 6.69
CA ILE A 111 -13.30 25.29 6.02
C ILE A 111 -12.53 26.56 5.58
N ALA A 112 -13.27 27.59 5.16
CA ALA A 112 -12.79 28.75 4.43
C ALA A 112 -13.16 30.08 5.12
N ALA A 113 -12.97 30.17 6.44
CA ALA A 113 -13.44 31.30 7.23
C ALA A 113 -12.92 32.69 6.78
N ASN A 114 -11.71 32.77 6.22
CA ASN A 114 -11.06 34.01 5.80
C ASN A 114 -10.46 33.89 4.38
N PRO A 115 -11.11 34.43 3.32
CA PRO A 115 -10.53 34.52 1.99
C PRO A 115 -9.57 35.73 1.84
N PRO A 116 -8.57 35.68 0.94
CA PRO A 116 -8.21 34.53 0.10
C PRO A 116 -7.48 33.44 0.90
N LEU A 117 -7.79 32.19 0.59
CA LEU A 117 -7.17 31.03 1.25
C LEU A 117 -5.75 30.80 0.73
N THR A 118 -4.85 30.38 1.62
CA THR A 118 -3.61 29.71 1.20
C THR A 118 -3.94 28.47 0.39
N GLN A 119 -3.30 28.33 -0.78
CA GLN A 119 -3.51 27.21 -1.70
C GLN A 119 -2.23 26.40 -1.88
N VAL A 120 -2.41 25.13 -2.18
CA VAL A 120 -1.34 24.19 -2.53
C VAL A 120 -1.40 23.93 -4.02
N VAL A 121 -0.33 24.27 -4.72
CA VAL A 121 -0.23 24.10 -6.18
C VAL A 121 0.59 22.85 -6.46
N PRO A 122 0.01 21.78 -7.03
CA PRO A 122 0.78 20.61 -7.43
C PRO A 122 1.79 20.95 -8.54
N PRO A 123 2.89 20.18 -8.68
CA PRO A 123 3.82 20.33 -9.79
C PRO A 123 3.12 20.33 -11.16
N ALA A 124 3.53 21.23 -12.05
CA ALA A 124 2.92 21.41 -13.37
C ALA A 124 2.87 20.11 -14.19
N VAL A 125 3.92 19.29 -14.10
CA VAL A 125 4.01 17.97 -14.76
C VAL A 125 2.84 17.03 -14.43
N LEU A 126 2.20 17.18 -13.26
CA LEU A 126 1.06 16.36 -12.86
C LEU A 126 -0.29 16.95 -13.27
N THR A 127 -0.34 18.22 -13.69
CA THR A 127 -1.60 18.97 -13.94
C THR A 127 -1.74 19.44 -15.38
N GLU A 128 -0.68 19.51 -16.17
CA GLU A 128 -0.72 19.94 -17.58
C GLU A 128 -1.15 18.84 -18.57
N ARG A 129 -1.69 17.73 -18.06
CA ARG A 129 -2.14 16.56 -18.84
C ARG A 129 -3.47 16.01 -18.32
N LEU A 130 -4.07 15.10 -19.08
CA LEU A 130 -5.30 14.38 -18.73
C LEU A 130 -6.41 15.37 -18.30
N CYS A 131 -7.08 15.15 -17.17
CA CYS A 131 -8.13 16.02 -16.66
C CYS A 131 -7.62 17.42 -16.29
N GLY A 132 -6.34 17.60 -15.99
CA GLY A 132 -5.83 18.90 -15.57
C GLY A 132 -5.76 19.90 -16.72
N LEU A 133 -5.57 19.41 -17.95
CA LEU A 133 -5.58 20.23 -19.17
C LEU A 133 -6.94 20.91 -19.39
N SER A 134 -8.04 20.19 -19.16
CA SER A 134 -9.41 20.72 -19.27
C SER A 134 -9.91 21.38 -17.98
N ARG A 135 -9.18 21.25 -16.86
CA ARG A 135 -9.59 21.73 -15.53
C ARG A 135 -8.45 22.44 -14.78
N PRO A 136 -7.99 23.62 -15.23
CA PRO A 136 -6.73 24.24 -14.75
C PRO A 136 -6.63 24.52 -13.25
N SER A 137 -7.75 24.82 -12.56
CA SER A 137 -7.76 25.09 -11.12
C SER A 137 -8.12 23.87 -10.26
N HIS A 138 -8.56 22.77 -10.88
CA HIS A 138 -9.18 21.65 -10.18
C HIS A 138 -8.24 21.02 -9.15
N PHE A 139 -7.03 20.67 -9.57
CA PHE A 139 -6.09 19.96 -8.70
C PHE A 139 -5.46 20.83 -7.62
N THR A 140 -5.35 22.14 -7.83
CA THR A 140 -5.03 23.10 -6.76
C THR A 140 -6.11 23.09 -5.69
N GLY A 141 -7.39 23.08 -6.11
CA GLY A 141 -8.52 22.95 -5.19
C GLY A 141 -8.51 21.63 -4.40
N VAL A 142 -8.23 20.51 -5.08
CA VAL A 142 -8.12 19.17 -4.48
C VAL A 142 -6.96 19.10 -3.48
N ALA A 143 -5.75 19.48 -3.87
CA ALA A 143 -4.57 19.43 -3.01
C ALA A 143 -4.76 20.30 -1.75
N THR A 144 -5.34 21.49 -1.93
CA THR A 144 -5.63 22.41 -0.81
C THR A 144 -6.61 21.81 0.18
N ILE A 145 -7.74 21.24 -0.28
CA ILE A 145 -8.75 20.70 0.64
C ILE A 145 -8.27 19.42 1.32
N VAL A 146 -7.57 18.55 0.59
CA VAL A 146 -7.04 17.29 1.13
C VAL A 146 -5.99 17.58 2.20
N LEU A 147 -5.07 18.54 1.97
CA LEU A 147 -4.11 18.95 2.99
C LEU A 147 -4.80 19.49 4.25
N LYS A 148 -5.84 20.32 4.10
CA LYS A 148 -6.63 20.80 5.24
C LYS A 148 -7.29 19.66 5.99
N LEU A 149 -7.88 18.69 5.29
CA LEU A 149 -8.49 17.51 5.91
C LEU A 149 -7.44 16.69 6.67
N PHE A 150 -6.24 16.49 6.13
CA PHE A 150 -5.15 15.82 6.82
C PHE A 150 -4.72 16.55 8.09
N HIS A 151 -4.64 17.89 8.09
CA HIS A 151 -4.34 18.65 9.31
C HIS A 151 -5.49 18.69 10.33
N ILE A 152 -6.74 18.57 9.89
CA ILE A 152 -7.90 18.59 10.79
C ILE A 152 -8.10 17.21 11.44
N VAL A 153 -7.98 16.14 10.65
CA VAL A 153 -8.26 14.76 11.05
C VAL A 153 -7.02 14.05 11.61
N GLN A 154 -5.83 14.39 11.11
CA GLN A 154 -4.55 13.70 11.39
C GLN A 154 -4.64 12.17 11.23
N PRO A 155 -5.05 11.67 10.06
CA PRO A 155 -5.24 10.23 9.86
C PRO A 155 -3.91 9.48 9.70
N ASP A 156 -3.85 8.25 10.20
CA ASP A 156 -2.76 7.31 9.86
C ASP A 156 -2.88 6.84 8.41
N ARG A 157 -4.11 6.61 7.95
CA ARG A 157 -4.41 6.11 6.60
C ARG A 157 -5.52 6.92 5.95
N ALA A 158 -5.36 7.25 4.67
CA ALA A 158 -6.38 7.89 3.87
C ALA A 158 -6.65 7.11 2.58
N TYR A 159 -7.93 6.84 2.31
CA TYR A 159 -8.37 5.92 1.27
C TYR A 159 -8.90 6.69 0.06
N PHE A 160 -8.37 6.39 -1.13
CA PHE A 160 -8.75 7.04 -2.39
C PHE A 160 -8.98 6.02 -3.50
N GLY A 161 -9.97 6.28 -4.37
CA GLY A 161 -10.33 5.37 -5.44
C GLY A 161 -9.40 5.50 -6.64
N GLU A 162 -8.97 4.38 -7.21
CA GLU A 162 -8.13 4.34 -8.41
C GLU A 162 -8.83 4.89 -9.66
N LYS A 163 -10.16 4.98 -9.65
CA LYS A 163 -10.93 5.60 -10.74
C LYS A 163 -10.44 7.02 -11.04
N ASP A 164 -10.09 7.78 -10.01
CA ASP A 164 -9.55 9.14 -10.12
C ASP A 164 -8.01 9.10 -10.05
N ALA A 165 -7.39 8.29 -10.93
CA ALA A 165 -5.95 7.97 -10.89
C ALA A 165 -5.02 9.20 -10.87
N GLN A 166 -5.35 10.26 -11.63
CA GLN A 166 -4.57 11.50 -11.61
C GLN A 166 -4.64 12.21 -10.24
N GLN A 167 -5.82 12.23 -9.61
CA GLN A 167 -5.96 12.76 -8.25
C GLN A 167 -5.14 11.93 -7.26
N LEU A 168 -5.22 10.61 -7.34
CA LEU A 168 -4.45 9.71 -6.48
C LEU A 168 -2.95 9.98 -6.60
N ALA A 169 -2.41 10.06 -7.82
CA ALA A 169 -1.00 10.37 -8.06
C ALA A 169 -0.58 11.73 -7.48
N ILE A 170 -1.42 12.76 -7.64
CA ILE A 170 -1.19 14.10 -7.08
C ILE A 170 -1.20 14.07 -5.55
N ILE A 171 -2.11 13.33 -4.92
CA ILE A 171 -2.19 13.23 -3.45
C ILE A 171 -1.00 12.44 -2.90
N GLN A 172 -0.58 11.37 -3.58
CA GLN A 172 0.64 10.65 -3.22
C GLN A 172 1.86 11.56 -3.31
N ARG A 173 1.97 12.37 -4.37
CA ARG A 173 3.04 13.36 -4.51
C ARG A 173 2.99 14.44 -3.44
N LEU A 174 1.80 14.91 -3.10
CA LEU A 174 1.58 15.89 -2.03
C LEU A 174 2.09 15.38 -0.68
N VAL A 175 1.78 14.13 -0.33
CA VAL A 175 2.23 13.48 0.91
C VAL A 175 3.75 13.35 0.93
N GLU A 176 4.35 12.92 -0.18
CA GLU A 176 5.80 12.78 -0.32
C GLU A 176 6.52 14.13 -0.22
N ASP A 177 6.15 15.11 -1.05
CA ASP A 177 6.84 16.41 -1.13
C ASP A 177 6.68 17.25 0.16
N LEU A 178 5.58 17.10 0.89
CA LEU A 178 5.34 17.82 2.15
C LEU A 178 5.66 17.00 3.41
N ASN A 179 6.27 15.81 3.26
CA ASN A 179 6.64 14.93 4.37
C ASN A 179 5.48 14.63 5.33
N LEU A 180 4.28 14.39 4.77
CA LEU A 180 3.11 14.06 5.58
C LEU A 180 3.19 12.60 6.03
N VAL A 181 2.87 12.35 7.30
CA VAL A 181 2.91 11.02 7.91
C VAL A 181 1.77 10.08 7.46
N VAL A 182 0.71 10.62 6.86
CA VAL A 182 -0.45 9.84 6.40
C VAL A 182 -0.07 8.86 5.28
N THR A 183 -0.46 7.60 5.44
CA THR A 183 -0.34 6.59 4.38
C THR A 183 -1.52 6.69 3.41
N ILE A 184 -1.24 6.84 2.12
CA ILE A 184 -2.27 6.85 1.07
C ILE A 184 -2.56 5.41 0.62
N VAL A 185 -3.80 4.98 0.79
CA VAL A 185 -4.26 3.64 0.43
C VAL A 185 -5.10 3.70 -0.85
N PRO A 186 -4.57 3.22 -2.00
CA PRO A 186 -5.32 3.17 -3.25
C PRO A 186 -6.34 2.02 -3.21
N CYS A 187 -7.59 2.29 -3.59
CA CYS A 187 -8.68 1.32 -3.61
C CYS A 187 -9.14 1.05 -5.06
N PRO A 188 -9.25 -0.23 -5.47
CA PRO A 188 -9.67 -0.59 -6.82
C PRO A 188 -11.00 0.04 -7.26
N THR A 189 -11.10 0.29 -8.57
CA THR A 189 -12.34 0.80 -9.17
C THR A 189 -13.45 -0.25 -9.09
N ILE A 190 -14.52 0.04 -8.35
CA ILE A 190 -15.73 -0.79 -8.32
C ILE A 190 -16.61 -0.47 -9.54
N ARG A 191 -17.18 -1.51 -10.13
CA ARG A 191 -17.98 -1.45 -11.36
C ARG A 191 -19.36 -2.04 -11.14
N GLU A 192 -20.34 -1.54 -11.88
CA GLU A 192 -21.64 -2.18 -12.06
C GLU A 192 -21.47 -3.52 -12.82
N ASP A 193 -22.47 -4.40 -12.79
CA ASP A 193 -22.46 -5.66 -13.56
C ASP A 193 -22.25 -5.45 -15.06
N SER A 194 -22.62 -4.27 -15.57
CA SER A 194 -22.40 -3.82 -16.94
C SER A 194 -20.93 -3.49 -17.27
N GLY A 195 -20.05 -3.45 -16.26
CA GLY A 195 -18.65 -3.01 -16.37
C GLY A 195 -18.45 -1.50 -16.21
N LEU A 196 -19.53 -0.71 -16.21
CA LEU A 196 -19.46 0.74 -15.99
C LEU A 196 -18.91 1.05 -14.59
N ALA A 197 -17.88 1.89 -14.51
CA ALA A 197 -17.34 2.32 -13.22
C ALA A 197 -18.40 3.13 -12.43
N TYR A 198 -18.54 2.83 -11.13
CA TYR A 198 -19.45 3.59 -10.28
C TYR A 198 -19.01 5.06 -10.17
N SER A 199 -19.97 5.96 -10.33
CA SER A 199 -19.78 7.41 -10.19
C SER A 199 -21.09 8.07 -9.79
N SER A 200 -21.05 9.11 -8.96
CA SER A 200 -22.22 9.96 -8.67
C SER A 200 -22.81 10.54 -9.96
N ARG A 201 -21.96 10.83 -10.96
CA ARG A 201 -22.37 11.33 -12.28
C ARG A 201 -23.16 10.32 -13.13
N ASN A 202 -23.19 9.03 -12.79
CA ASN A 202 -23.98 8.03 -13.53
C ASN A 202 -25.49 8.28 -13.43
N GLN A 203 -25.95 9.05 -12.44
CA GLN A 203 -27.34 9.45 -12.29
C GLN A 203 -27.83 10.38 -13.42
N TYR A 204 -26.91 11.06 -14.12
CA TYR A 204 -27.24 11.96 -15.23
C TYR A 204 -27.48 11.21 -16.54
N LEU A 205 -27.17 9.90 -16.57
CA LEU A 205 -27.30 9.06 -17.76
C LEU A 205 -28.69 8.44 -17.85
N THR A 206 -29.28 8.47 -19.04
CA THR A 206 -30.43 7.63 -19.39
C THR A 206 -30.01 6.15 -19.49
N ALA A 207 -30.98 5.23 -19.53
CA ALA A 207 -30.68 3.80 -19.68
C ALA A 207 -29.85 3.49 -20.94
N THR A 208 -30.17 4.13 -22.07
CA THR A 208 -29.39 4.02 -23.33
C THR A 208 -27.98 4.55 -23.16
N GLN A 209 -27.83 5.72 -22.53
CA GLN A 209 -26.53 6.33 -22.28
C GLN A 209 -25.67 5.50 -21.33
N LYS A 210 -26.26 4.84 -20.33
CA LYS A 210 -25.53 3.87 -19.48
C LYS A 210 -24.99 2.71 -20.29
N GLN A 211 -25.80 2.14 -21.19
CA GLN A 211 -25.36 1.05 -22.06
C GLN A 211 -24.20 1.49 -22.96
N GLN A 212 -24.27 2.70 -23.51
CA GLN A 212 -23.21 3.29 -24.34
C GLN A 212 -21.92 3.54 -23.53
N ALA A 213 -22.06 4.03 -22.30
CA ALA A 213 -20.94 4.31 -21.41
C ALA A 213 -20.12 3.06 -21.02
N THR A 214 -20.69 1.85 -21.11
CA THR A 214 -19.94 0.59 -20.89
C THR A 214 -18.76 0.44 -21.86
N LEU A 215 -18.79 1.12 -23.01
CA LEU A 215 -17.75 1.07 -24.02
C LEU A 215 -16.40 1.62 -23.52
N LEU A 216 -16.41 2.53 -22.53
CA LEU A 216 -15.17 2.95 -21.86
C LEU A 216 -14.46 1.74 -21.26
N HIS A 217 -15.17 0.92 -20.49
CA HIS A 217 -14.60 -0.27 -19.88
C HIS A 217 -14.19 -1.31 -20.94
N HIS A 218 -15.05 -1.57 -21.93
CA HIS A 218 -14.72 -2.51 -23.00
C HIS A 218 -13.46 -2.11 -23.78
N SER A 219 -13.26 -0.81 -24.01
CA SER A 219 -12.07 -0.29 -24.69
C SER A 219 -10.79 -0.54 -23.87
N LEU A 220 -10.86 -0.39 -22.55
CA LEU A 220 -9.76 -0.70 -21.64
C LEU A 220 -9.48 -2.22 -21.57
N GLN A 221 -10.54 -3.06 -21.56
CA GLN A 221 -10.37 -4.52 -21.61
C GLN A 221 -9.70 -4.98 -22.91
N ALA A 222 -10.01 -4.34 -24.05
CA ALA A 222 -9.33 -4.61 -25.31
C ALA A 222 -7.82 -4.29 -25.24
N ALA A 223 -7.44 -3.21 -24.56
CA ALA A 223 -6.04 -2.88 -24.33
C ALA A 223 -5.35 -3.88 -23.38
N ILE A 224 -6.03 -4.34 -22.33
CA ILE A 224 -5.53 -5.40 -21.43
C ILE A 224 -5.25 -6.67 -22.22
N TYR A 225 -6.19 -7.10 -23.07
CA TYR A 225 -6.01 -8.30 -23.89
C TYR A 225 -4.78 -8.18 -24.81
N LEU A 226 -4.64 -7.04 -25.50
CA LEU A 226 -3.50 -6.80 -26.38
C LEU A 226 -2.17 -6.76 -25.60
N PHE A 227 -2.19 -6.16 -24.40
CA PHE A 227 -1.06 -6.18 -23.49
C PHE A 227 -0.71 -7.61 -23.02
N GLN A 228 -1.69 -8.45 -22.71
CA GLN A 228 -1.43 -9.85 -22.35
C GLN A 228 -0.80 -10.65 -23.51
N LEU A 229 -1.06 -10.28 -24.76
CA LEU A 229 -0.40 -10.83 -25.96
C LEU A 229 1.03 -10.31 -26.19
N GLY A 230 1.57 -9.49 -25.30
CA GLY A 230 2.95 -9.00 -25.36
C GLY A 230 3.11 -7.63 -26.02
N VAL A 231 2.02 -6.97 -26.44
CA VAL A 231 2.09 -5.60 -26.97
C VAL A 231 2.39 -4.62 -25.85
N ARG A 232 3.31 -3.69 -26.09
CA ARG A 232 3.81 -2.74 -25.08
C ARG A 232 3.89 -1.32 -25.60
N ASP A 233 3.82 -1.09 -26.91
CA ASP A 233 3.94 0.25 -27.49
C ASP A 233 2.64 1.05 -27.33
N ARG A 234 2.83 2.34 -27.12
CA ARG A 234 1.76 3.32 -26.93
C ARG A 234 0.78 3.34 -28.10
N GLN A 235 1.30 3.40 -29.33
CA GLN A 235 0.49 3.59 -30.52
C GLN A 235 -0.55 2.47 -30.68
N SER A 236 -0.13 1.21 -30.55
CA SER A 236 -1.01 0.06 -30.72
C SER A 236 -2.08 0.01 -29.62
N LEU A 237 -1.68 0.21 -28.36
CA LEU A 237 -2.60 0.19 -27.23
C LEU A 237 -3.66 1.31 -27.34
N LEU A 238 -3.24 2.54 -27.64
CA LEU A 238 -4.16 3.68 -27.78
C LEU A 238 -5.06 3.54 -29.00
N ALA A 239 -4.54 3.01 -30.12
CA ALA A 239 -5.34 2.76 -31.32
C ALA A 239 -6.45 1.74 -31.05
N THR A 240 -6.17 0.67 -30.29
CA THR A 240 -7.18 -0.32 -29.89
C THR A 240 -8.29 0.29 -29.03
N VAL A 241 -7.92 1.15 -28.07
CA VAL A 241 -8.90 1.86 -27.23
C VAL A 241 -9.76 2.79 -28.09
N ALA A 242 -9.14 3.63 -28.91
CA ALA A 242 -9.83 4.58 -29.78
C ALA A 242 -10.77 3.90 -30.78
N GLN A 243 -10.32 2.81 -31.43
CA GLN A 243 -11.16 2.04 -32.36
C GLN A 243 -12.37 1.39 -31.67
N THR A 244 -12.20 0.96 -30.42
CA THR A 244 -13.31 0.40 -29.65
C THR A 244 -14.33 1.49 -29.31
N LEU A 245 -13.88 2.66 -28.84
CA LEU A 245 -14.74 3.80 -28.53
C LEU A 245 -15.48 4.34 -29.75
N ALA A 246 -14.84 4.36 -30.93
CA ALA A 246 -15.43 4.84 -32.17
C ALA A 246 -16.67 4.05 -32.65
N LYS A 247 -16.96 2.88 -32.06
CA LYS A 247 -18.16 2.09 -32.35
C LYS A 247 -19.45 2.77 -31.87
N GLU A 248 -19.36 3.72 -30.94
CA GLU A 248 -20.50 4.47 -30.44
C GLU A 248 -20.24 5.98 -30.55
N PRO A 249 -20.73 6.64 -31.62
CA PRO A 249 -20.50 8.07 -31.84
C PRO A 249 -21.07 8.99 -30.74
N GLN A 250 -22.00 8.50 -29.92
CA GLN A 250 -22.54 9.25 -28.78
C GLN A 250 -21.56 9.33 -27.60
N VAL A 251 -20.50 8.50 -27.59
CA VAL A 251 -19.38 8.60 -26.65
C VAL A 251 -18.35 9.56 -27.24
N GLN A 252 -18.45 10.83 -26.86
CA GLN A 252 -17.55 11.88 -27.34
C GLN A 252 -16.26 11.86 -26.53
N VAL A 253 -15.22 11.23 -27.08
CA VAL A 253 -13.92 11.09 -26.42
C VAL A 253 -13.24 12.46 -26.28
N GLU A 254 -12.88 12.82 -25.06
CA GLU A 254 -12.08 14.01 -24.75
C GLU A 254 -10.60 13.69 -24.84
N TYR A 255 -10.16 12.59 -24.23
CA TYR A 255 -8.81 12.07 -24.40
C TYR A 255 -8.73 10.56 -24.17
N VAL A 256 -7.71 9.95 -24.77
CA VAL A 256 -7.15 8.65 -24.39
C VAL A 256 -5.65 8.82 -24.34
N ASP A 257 -5.02 8.46 -23.22
CA ASP A 257 -3.58 8.63 -23.06
C ASP A 257 -2.97 7.46 -22.26
N LEU A 258 -1.68 7.20 -22.51
CA LEU A 258 -0.84 6.24 -21.80
C LEU A 258 0.28 6.98 -21.05
N VAL A 259 0.24 6.93 -19.73
CA VAL A 259 1.19 7.65 -18.87
C VAL A 259 1.76 6.74 -17.78
N HIS A 260 2.83 7.17 -17.12
CA HIS A 260 3.31 6.52 -15.91
C HIS A 260 2.32 6.77 -14.76
N PRO A 261 1.93 5.76 -13.96
CA PRO A 261 0.86 5.90 -12.96
C PRO A 261 1.17 6.91 -11.83
N LEU A 262 2.45 7.12 -11.49
CA LEU A 262 2.85 8.08 -10.43
C LEU A 262 3.27 9.45 -10.99
N THR A 263 4.22 9.49 -11.92
CA THR A 263 4.75 10.75 -12.48
C THR A 263 3.84 11.39 -13.53
N LEU A 264 2.85 10.65 -14.04
CA LEU A 264 1.93 11.06 -15.11
C LEU A 264 2.63 11.50 -16.41
N GLN A 265 3.91 11.19 -16.55
CA GLN A 265 4.67 11.43 -17.78
C GLN A 265 4.21 10.46 -18.87
N THR A 266 4.15 10.95 -20.11
CA THR A 266 3.85 10.14 -21.29
C THR A 266 4.81 8.96 -21.40
N LEU A 267 4.25 7.78 -21.68
CA LEU A 267 5.03 6.59 -22.02
C LEU A 267 4.83 6.25 -23.49
N GLU A 268 5.94 6.12 -24.23
CA GLU A 268 5.95 5.55 -25.58
C GLU A 268 5.88 4.02 -25.58
N ARG A 269 6.34 3.41 -24.48
CA ARG A 269 6.31 1.96 -24.27
C ARG A 269 6.18 1.65 -22.78
N ILE A 270 5.43 0.60 -22.45
CA ILE A 270 5.36 0.06 -21.10
C ILE A 270 6.53 -0.88 -20.88
N THR A 271 7.46 -0.49 -20.00
CA THR A 271 8.56 -1.34 -19.54
C THR A 271 8.21 -2.05 -18.24
N GLU A 272 7.67 -1.31 -17.27
CA GLU A 272 7.29 -1.81 -15.94
C GLU A 272 5.79 -1.64 -15.70
N ARG A 273 5.29 -0.39 -15.68
CA ARG A 273 3.87 -0.09 -15.48
C ARG A 273 3.43 1.02 -16.41
N GLY A 274 2.19 0.97 -16.86
CA GLY A 274 1.55 2.04 -17.63
C GLY A 274 0.09 2.21 -17.23
N LEU A 275 -0.37 3.44 -17.14
CA LEU A 275 -1.76 3.81 -16.91
C LEU A 275 -2.37 4.25 -18.23
N ILE A 276 -3.36 3.51 -18.72
CA ILE A 276 -4.22 3.99 -19.81
C ILE A 276 -5.41 4.69 -19.16
N ALA A 277 -5.59 5.98 -19.45
CA ALA A 277 -6.70 6.78 -18.94
C ALA A 277 -7.57 7.30 -20.08
N VAL A 278 -8.89 7.30 -19.85
CA VAL A 278 -9.91 7.76 -20.79
C VAL A 278 -10.80 8.78 -20.10
N ALA A 279 -11.11 9.87 -20.81
CA ALA A 279 -12.24 10.75 -20.48
C ALA A 279 -13.13 10.91 -21.71
N ALA A 280 -14.44 10.86 -21.51
CA ALA A 280 -15.43 11.04 -22.57
C ALA A 280 -16.73 11.65 -22.03
N HIS A 281 -17.44 12.34 -22.91
CA HIS A 281 -18.79 12.82 -22.66
C HIS A 281 -19.83 11.83 -23.22
N VAL A 282 -20.83 11.52 -22.40
CA VAL A 282 -22.02 10.75 -22.81
C VAL A 282 -23.25 11.55 -22.40
N GLY A 283 -23.89 12.19 -23.38
CA GLY A 283 -24.87 13.24 -23.10
C GLY A 283 -24.23 14.40 -22.32
N ALA A 284 -24.85 14.83 -21.22
CA ALA A 284 -24.31 15.88 -20.36
C ALA A 284 -23.22 15.40 -19.39
N ALA A 285 -23.07 14.08 -19.19
CA ALA A 285 -22.16 13.53 -18.21
C ALA A 285 -20.74 13.39 -18.77
N ARG A 286 -19.76 13.99 -18.08
CA ARG A 286 -18.34 13.73 -18.28
C ARG A 286 -17.90 12.55 -17.44
N LEU A 287 -17.56 11.44 -18.08
CA LEU A 287 -17.14 10.18 -17.47
C LEU A 287 -15.62 10.00 -17.63
N ILE A 288 -15.02 9.31 -16.66
CA ILE A 288 -13.61 8.90 -16.72
C ILE A 288 -13.51 7.42 -16.35
N ASP A 289 -12.53 6.76 -16.93
CA ASP A 289 -12.14 5.40 -16.56
C ASP A 289 -10.65 5.21 -16.85
N ASN A 290 -10.02 4.22 -16.21
CA ASN A 290 -8.62 3.91 -16.44
C ASN A 290 -8.29 2.45 -16.11
N ILE A 291 -7.13 1.99 -16.60
CA ILE A 291 -6.54 0.73 -16.18
C ILE A 291 -5.02 0.87 -16.05
N VAL A 292 -4.46 0.23 -15.02
CA VAL A 292 -3.02 0.03 -14.91
C VAL A 292 -2.65 -1.30 -15.55
N LEU A 293 -1.74 -1.25 -16.51
CA LEU A 293 -1.09 -2.40 -17.13
C LEU A 293 0.27 -2.60 -16.45
N ASP A 294 0.47 -3.76 -15.85
CA ASP A 294 1.67 -4.11 -15.08
C ASP A 294 2.45 -5.20 -15.81
N ALA A 295 3.68 -4.88 -16.22
CA ALA A 295 4.63 -5.77 -16.84
C ALA A 295 5.66 -6.31 -15.82
N ARG A 296 5.60 -5.86 -14.57
CA ARG A 296 6.53 -6.32 -13.53
C ARG A 296 6.29 -7.78 -13.21
N LEU A 297 7.37 -8.48 -12.91
CA LEU A 297 7.28 -9.79 -12.30
C LEU A 297 6.67 -9.67 -10.89
N PRO A 298 5.91 -10.66 -10.41
CA PRO A 298 5.24 -10.58 -9.12
C PRO A 298 6.25 -10.60 -7.96
N ILE A 299 5.81 -10.13 -6.80
CA ILE A 299 6.52 -10.27 -5.53
C ILE A 299 5.95 -11.46 -4.76
N LEU A 300 6.81 -12.33 -4.27
CA LEU A 300 6.51 -13.41 -3.34
C LEU A 300 6.96 -13.00 -1.93
N ALA A 301 6.01 -12.74 -1.04
CA ALA A 301 6.27 -12.45 0.37
C ALA A 301 6.21 -13.75 1.19
N ILE A 302 7.24 -14.02 1.99
CA ILE A 302 7.30 -15.19 2.87
C ILE A 302 7.52 -14.74 4.32
N ASP A 303 6.46 -14.82 5.12
CA ASP A 303 6.47 -14.49 6.54
C ASP A 303 6.42 -15.74 7.42
N GLY A 304 6.71 -15.57 8.71
CA GLY A 304 6.58 -16.63 9.71
C GLY A 304 7.53 -16.45 10.90
N PRO A 305 7.39 -17.26 11.96
CA PRO A 305 8.20 -17.14 13.16
C PRO A 305 9.65 -17.60 12.94
N ALA A 306 10.53 -17.25 13.88
CA ALA A 306 11.94 -17.68 13.82
C ALA A 306 12.03 -19.22 13.89
N GLY A 307 12.90 -19.82 13.08
CA GLY A 307 13.08 -21.29 13.03
C GLY A 307 12.13 -22.03 12.10
N ALA A 308 11.14 -21.37 11.48
CA ALA A 308 10.21 -22.00 10.54
C ALA A 308 10.84 -22.38 9.16
N GLY A 309 12.15 -22.25 8.98
CA GLY A 309 12.85 -22.59 7.74
C GLY A 309 12.85 -21.51 6.64
N LYS A 310 12.34 -20.31 6.94
CA LYS A 310 12.14 -19.21 5.96
C LYS A 310 13.37 -18.90 5.11
N SER A 311 14.54 -18.66 5.70
CA SER A 311 15.70 -18.16 4.94
C SER A 311 16.16 -19.13 3.88
N THR A 312 16.19 -20.43 4.23
CA THR A 312 16.57 -21.48 3.29
C THR A 312 15.51 -21.68 2.21
N VAL A 313 14.23 -21.72 2.59
CA VAL A 313 13.10 -21.88 1.66
C VAL A 313 13.05 -20.70 0.68
N THR A 314 13.06 -19.47 1.18
CA THR A 314 12.94 -18.23 0.40
C THR A 314 14.06 -18.10 -0.62
N ARG A 315 15.32 -18.33 -0.21
CA ARG A 315 16.47 -18.27 -1.12
C ARG A 315 16.35 -19.30 -2.25
N ARG A 316 15.96 -20.54 -1.93
CA ARG A 316 15.82 -21.59 -2.94
C ARG A 316 14.60 -21.37 -3.85
N CYS A 317 13.50 -20.83 -3.33
CA CYS A 317 12.37 -20.38 -4.14
C CYS A 317 12.81 -19.27 -5.11
N ALA A 318 13.57 -18.29 -4.64
CA ALA A 318 14.10 -17.22 -5.48
C ALA A 318 14.95 -17.77 -6.64
N GLN A 319 15.85 -18.71 -6.32
CA GLN A 319 16.68 -19.38 -7.32
C GLN A 319 15.85 -20.19 -8.33
N GLN A 320 14.88 -20.99 -7.88
CA GLN A 320 14.06 -21.84 -8.75
C GLN A 320 13.09 -21.03 -9.63
N LEU A 321 12.64 -19.86 -9.17
CA LEU A 321 11.73 -18.98 -9.89
C LEU A 321 12.44 -17.88 -10.69
N GLY A 322 13.77 -17.81 -10.63
CA GLY A 322 14.55 -16.75 -11.30
C GLY A 322 14.28 -15.34 -10.75
N LEU A 323 13.89 -15.23 -9.48
CA LEU A 323 13.53 -13.97 -8.81
C LEU A 323 14.67 -13.49 -7.92
N GLN A 324 14.73 -12.18 -7.67
CA GLN A 324 15.68 -11.60 -6.74
C GLN A 324 15.32 -11.95 -5.29
N TYR A 325 16.32 -12.23 -4.45
CA TYR A 325 16.10 -12.54 -3.04
C TYR A 325 16.39 -11.32 -2.16
N LEU A 326 15.39 -10.87 -1.40
CA LEU A 326 15.51 -9.80 -0.40
C LEU A 326 15.57 -10.40 1.01
N ASP A 327 16.79 -10.49 1.56
CA ASP A 327 17.04 -10.84 2.96
C ASP A 327 16.81 -9.60 3.86
N THR A 328 15.56 -9.37 4.28
CA THR A 328 15.27 -8.22 5.15
C THR A 328 15.96 -8.34 6.51
N GLY A 329 16.18 -9.57 6.99
CA GLY A 329 16.92 -9.84 8.22
C GLY A 329 18.35 -9.34 8.16
N ALA A 330 19.00 -9.40 7.00
CA ALA A 330 20.32 -8.83 6.78
C ALA A 330 20.33 -7.30 6.88
N MET A 331 19.25 -6.63 6.46
CA MET A 331 19.13 -5.17 6.60
C MET A 331 19.07 -4.76 8.07
N TYR A 332 18.25 -5.44 8.90
CA TYR A 332 18.23 -5.17 10.34
C TYR A 332 19.57 -5.48 11.02
N ARG A 333 20.27 -6.55 10.60
CA ARG A 333 21.63 -6.85 11.07
C ARG A 333 22.64 -5.78 10.65
N ALA A 334 22.50 -5.20 9.46
CA ALA A 334 23.35 -4.11 9.00
C ALA A 334 23.15 -2.84 9.86
N VAL A 335 21.92 -2.52 10.25
CA VAL A 335 21.64 -1.43 11.21
C VAL A 335 22.25 -1.72 12.58
N ALA A 336 22.08 -2.93 13.10
CA ALA A 336 22.69 -3.33 14.38
C ALA A 336 24.23 -3.26 14.33
N TRP A 337 24.84 -3.70 13.23
CA TRP A 337 26.29 -3.56 13.02
C TRP A 337 26.71 -2.08 12.95
N LEU A 338 25.97 -1.25 12.21
CA LEU A 338 26.22 0.19 12.13
C LEU A 338 26.17 0.86 13.50
N ALA A 339 25.17 0.53 14.32
CA ALA A 339 25.04 1.10 15.67
C ALA A 339 26.27 0.75 16.53
N LEU A 340 26.73 -0.51 16.47
CA LEU A 340 27.94 -0.95 17.18
C LEU A 340 29.21 -0.26 16.65
N GLU A 341 29.35 -0.16 15.32
CA GLU A 341 30.52 0.45 14.67
C GLU A 341 30.63 1.96 14.98
N GLN A 342 29.49 2.66 14.99
CA GLN A 342 29.41 4.10 15.29
C GLN A 342 29.26 4.39 16.79
N GLN A 343 29.26 3.36 17.64
CA GLN A 343 29.09 3.48 19.10
C GLN A 343 27.79 4.21 19.50
N VAL A 344 26.73 4.01 18.72
CA VAL A 344 25.39 4.52 19.01
C VAL A 344 24.70 3.56 19.98
N GLU A 345 24.21 4.09 21.10
CA GLU A 345 23.42 3.29 22.03
C GLU A 345 22.12 2.83 21.38
N ILE A 346 21.83 1.53 21.50
CA ILE A 346 20.66 0.92 20.84
C ILE A 346 19.34 1.43 21.43
N THR A 347 19.36 1.95 22.65
CA THR A 347 18.20 2.57 23.28
C THR A 347 17.97 4.02 22.86
N ASP A 348 18.87 4.62 22.05
CA ASP A 348 18.73 5.98 21.55
C ASP A 348 17.97 6.00 20.21
N ASP A 349 16.65 6.16 20.29
CA ASP A 349 15.76 6.27 19.13
C ASP A 349 16.19 7.35 18.14
N PHE A 350 16.67 8.50 18.63
CA PHE A 350 17.01 9.64 17.80
C PHE A 350 18.30 9.38 17.02
N ALA A 351 19.34 8.89 17.69
CA ALA A 351 20.60 8.56 17.04
C ALA A 351 20.43 7.41 16.03
N LEU A 352 19.60 6.41 16.34
CA LEU A 352 19.27 5.34 15.41
C LEU A 352 18.50 5.84 14.18
N ALA A 353 17.58 6.79 14.36
CA ALA A 353 16.84 7.40 13.24
C ALA A 353 17.78 8.07 12.24
N GLU A 354 18.66 8.94 12.74
CA GLU A 354 19.69 9.62 11.94
C GLU A 354 20.60 8.61 11.23
N LEU A 355 21.01 7.56 11.94
CA LEU A 355 21.91 6.54 11.39
C LEU A 355 21.28 5.77 10.22
N VAL A 356 20.00 5.40 10.30
CA VAL A 356 19.34 4.62 9.23
C VAL A 356 19.02 5.48 8.01
N GLU A 357 18.80 6.79 8.17
CA GLU A 357 18.57 7.70 7.04
C GLU A 357 19.86 8.11 6.32
N GLN A 358 21.00 8.18 7.04
CA GLN A 358 22.28 8.58 6.47
C GLN A 358 22.98 7.48 5.66
N TYR A 359 22.67 6.21 5.90
CA TYR A 359 23.35 5.07 5.27
C TYR A 359 22.41 4.25 4.38
N GLU A 360 22.84 4.00 3.15
CA GLU A 360 22.13 3.14 2.21
C GLU A 360 22.58 1.68 2.39
N ILE A 361 21.61 0.79 2.60
CA ILE A 361 21.87 -0.65 2.68
C ILE A 361 21.53 -1.28 1.32
N ALA A 362 22.54 -1.81 0.64
CA ALA A 362 22.39 -2.48 -0.63
C ALA A 362 22.63 -3.99 -0.51
N LEU A 363 21.84 -4.79 -1.24
CA LEU A 363 21.94 -6.25 -1.30
C LEU A 363 22.34 -6.68 -2.70
N GLN A 364 23.58 -7.09 -2.89
CA GLN A 364 24.06 -7.55 -4.18
C GLN A 364 23.97 -9.08 -4.28
N PRO A 365 23.51 -9.64 -5.41
CA PRO A 365 23.53 -11.09 -5.61
C PRO A 365 24.95 -11.64 -5.44
N HIS A 366 25.09 -12.72 -4.67
CA HIS A 366 26.38 -13.37 -4.48
C HIS A 366 26.76 -14.17 -5.75
N PRO A 367 28.03 -14.16 -6.20
CA PRO A 367 28.46 -14.91 -7.39
C PRO A 367 28.18 -16.41 -7.32
N ASN A 368 28.31 -17.00 -6.12
CA ASN A 368 27.78 -18.33 -5.82
C ASN A 368 26.30 -18.21 -5.38
N PRO A 369 25.34 -18.76 -6.15
CA PRO A 369 23.90 -18.69 -5.83
C PRO A 369 23.50 -19.47 -4.57
N GLU A 370 24.36 -20.35 -4.05
CA GLU A 370 24.10 -21.06 -2.78
C GLU A 370 24.35 -20.18 -1.55
N GLN A 371 25.07 -19.07 -1.72
CA GLN A 371 25.38 -18.13 -0.65
C GLN A 371 24.33 -17.01 -0.58
N PRO A 372 24.09 -16.43 0.62
CA PRO A 372 23.22 -15.27 0.74
C PRO A 372 23.80 -14.06 0.00
N PRO A 373 22.98 -13.06 -0.36
CA PRO A 373 23.43 -11.84 -1.01
C PRO A 373 24.51 -11.13 -0.19
N GLN A 374 25.43 -10.49 -0.89
CA GLN A 374 26.41 -9.61 -0.28
C GLN A 374 25.71 -8.35 0.22
N VAL A 375 26.00 -7.95 1.44
CA VAL A 375 25.40 -6.80 2.12
C VAL A 375 26.40 -5.68 2.13
N TRP A 376 25.99 -4.54 1.59
CA TRP A 376 26.80 -3.33 1.51
C TRP A 376 26.12 -2.23 2.31
N VAL A 377 26.93 -1.50 3.06
CA VAL A 377 26.52 -0.28 3.75
C VAL A 377 27.32 0.85 3.13
N ASN A 378 26.65 1.69 2.35
CA ASN A 378 27.30 2.57 1.37
C ASN A 378 28.29 1.76 0.49
N ASP A 379 29.58 2.08 0.54
CA ASP A 379 30.63 1.42 -0.24
C ASP A 379 31.35 0.29 0.51
N GLN A 380 30.93 -0.04 1.75
CA GLN A 380 31.58 -1.08 2.57
C GLN A 380 30.80 -2.39 2.53
N GLU A 381 31.47 -3.47 2.13
CA GLU A 381 30.98 -4.85 2.19
C GLU A 381 31.01 -5.35 3.66
N VAL A 382 29.87 -5.75 4.20
CA VAL A 382 29.70 -6.11 5.63
C VAL A 382 29.09 -7.49 5.87
N THR A 383 28.95 -8.33 4.84
CA THR A 383 28.28 -9.65 4.90
C THR A 383 28.74 -10.51 6.07
N GLN A 384 30.04 -10.61 6.30
CA GLN A 384 30.55 -11.40 7.43
C GLN A 384 30.40 -10.68 8.77
N ALA A 385 30.64 -9.35 8.79
CA ALA A 385 30.58 -8.54 10.01
C ALA A 385 29.18 -8.53 10.64
N ILE A 386 28.13 -8.48 9.82
CA ILE A 386 26.74 -8.46 10.30
C ILE A 386 26.27 -9.81 10.86
N ARG A 387 27.03 -10.89 10.69
CA ARG A 387 26.67 -12.26 11.11
C ARG A 387 27.36 -12.69 12.41
N THR A 388 28.07 -11.78 13.06
CA THR A 388 28.70 -12.04 14.36
C THR A 388 27.65 -12.26 15.48
N ALA A 389 28.07 -12.95 16.55
CA ALA A 389 27.21 -13.16 17.72
C ALA A 389 26.80 -11.83 18.39
N ALA A 390 27.71 -10.85 18.43
CA ALA A 390 27.44 -9.52 18.96
C ALA A 390 26.33 -8.82 18.18
N VAL A 391 26.43 -8.75 16.85
CA VAL A 391 25.36 -8.14 16.02
C VAL A 391 24.04 -8.90 16.18
N THR A 392 24.09 -10.23 16.21
CA THR A 392 22.89 -11.09 16.32
C THR A 392 22.12 -10.84 17.63
N ALA A 393 22.82 -10.56 18.73
CA ALA A 393 22.22 -10.26 20.01
C ALA A 393 21.34 -8.98 19.97
N GLU A 394 21.73 -8.01 19.15
CA GLU A 394 21.11 -6.68 19.12
C GLU A 394 19.95 -6.54 18.11
N VAL A 395 19.85 -7.44 17.12
CA VAL A 395 18.84 -7.35 16.05
C VAL A 395 17.42 -7.24 16.59
N SER A 396 17.10 -7.96 17.68
CA SER A 396 15.74 -7.95 18.23
C SER A 396 15.37 -6.61 18.85
N ALA A 397 16.33 -5.92 19.47
CA ALA A 397 16.13 -4.59 20.03
C ALA A 397 15.98 -3.58 18.88
N ILE A 398 16.93 -3.56 17.93
CA ILE A 398 16.89 -2.71 16.74
C ILE A 398 15.58 -2.85 15.96
N ALA A 399 15.10 -4.07 15.74
CA ALA A 399 13.87 -4.33 14.99
C ALA A 399 12.59 -3.94 15.74
N ALA A 400 12.68 -3.63 17.04
CA ALA A 400 11.56 -3.15 17.86
C ALA A 400 11.36 -1.64 17.76
N HIS A 401 12.38 -0.87 17.33
CA HIS A 401 12.27 0.59 17.20
C HIS A 401 11.39 0.98 16.00
N PRO A 402 10.29 1.73 16.22
CA PRO A 402 9.41 2.26 15.17
C PRO A 402 10.14 2.89 13.99
N ILE A 403 11.03 3.83 14.31
CA ILE A 403 11.70 4.69 13.33
C ILE A 403 12.64 3.90 12.41
N VAL A 404 13.34 2.91 12.96
CA VAL A 404 14.19 1.99 12.20
C VAL A 404 13.35 1.18 11.22
N ARG A 405 12.20 0.66 11.67
CA ARG A 405 11.30 -0.12 10.80
C ARG A 405 10.76 0.73 9.67
N GLU A 406 10.27 1.93 9.96
CA GLU A 406 9.73 2.84 8.95
C GLU A 406 10.77 3.18 7.89
N ALA A 407 12.00 3.50 8.30
CA ALA A 407 13.09 3.80 7.38
C ALA A 407 13.49 2.58 6.53
N LEU A 408 13.62 1.39 7.16
CA LEU A 408 13.95 0.17 6.43
C LEU A 408 12.82 -0.31 5.50
N ILE A 409 11.55 -0.14 5.88
CA ILE A 409 10.41 -0.44 5.00
C ILE A 409 10.49 0.41 3.73
N LYS A 410 10.80 1.71 3.83
CA LYS A 410 10.99 2.57 2.66
C LYS A 410 12.11 2.03 1.76
N GLN A 411 13.23 1.61 2.33
CA GLN A 411 14.32 1.01 1.57
C GLN A 411 13.88 -0.31 0.91
N GLN A 412 13.26 -1.23 1.65
CA GLN A 412 12.76 -2.51 1.14
C GLN A 412 11.73 -2.32 0.01
N GLN A 413 10.81 -1.36 0.16
CA GLN A 413 9.82 -1.04 -0.87
C GLN A 413 10.45 -0.53 -2.15
N ARG A 414 11.59 0.19 -2.09
CA ARG A 414 12.35 0.59 -3.29
C ARG A 414 12.82 -0.64 -4.09
N TRP A 415 13.24 -1.72 -3.42
CA TRP A 415 13.60 -2.98 -4.08
C TRP A 415 12.41 -3.62 -4.79
N GLY A 416 11.23 -3.62 -4.16
CA GLY A 416 10.02 -4.17 -4.77
C GLY A 416 9.43 -3.34 -5.92
N ARG A 417 9.89 -2.10 -6.17
CA ARG A 417 9.33 -1.24 -7.22
C ARG A 417 9.33 -1.90 -8.59
N LYS A 418 10.41 -2.62 -8.94
CA LYS A 418 10.56 -3.34 -10.21
C LYS A 418 9.85 -4.70 -10.24
N GLY A 419 9.35 -5.17 -9.09
CA GLY A 419 8.85 -6.52 -8.93
C GLY A 419 9.96 -7.58 -9.04
N GLY A 420 9.58 -8.83 -9.29
CA GLY A 420 10.54 -9.91 -9.53
C GLY A 420 11.32 -10.31 -8.30
N LEU A 421 10.66 -10.31 -7.14
CA LEU A 421 11.30 -10.38 -5.83
C LEU A 421 10.68 -11.49 -4.98
N VAL A 422 11.50 -12.23 -4.26
CA VAL A 422 11.10 -13.03 -3.10
C VAL A 422 11.69 -12.37 -1.86
N ALA A 423 10.82 -11.95 -0.94
CA ALA A 423 11.22 -11.29 0.29
C ALA A 423 10.80 -12.13 1.49
N GLU A 424 11.71 -12.26 2.46
CA GLU A 424 11.38 -12.91 3.74
C GLU A 424 11.37 -11.95 4.92
N GLY A 425 10.58 -12.28 5.93
CA GLY A 425 10.54 -11.52 7.17
C GLY A 425 9.45 -11.97 8.12
N ARG A 426 8.88 -11.01 8.84
CA ARG A 426 7.81 -11.22 9.83
C ARG A 426 6.53 -10.49 9.49
N ASP A 427 6.62 -9.50 8.62
CA ASP A 427 5.60 -8.53 8.27
C ASP A 427 5.71 -8.10 6.80
N ILE A 428 6.30 -8.94 5.96
CA ILE A 428 6.48 -8.67 4.54
C ILE A 428 5.13 -8.52 3.86
N GLY A 429 4.21 -9.47 4.04
CA GLY A 429 2.89 -9.47 3.43
C GLY A 429 1.88 -8.53 4.09
N THR A 430 2.20 -7.98 5.26
CA THR A 430 1.31 -7.08 6.02
C THR A 430 1.72 -5.61 5.94
N HIS A 431 3.02 -5.29 5.97
CA HIS A 431 3.53 -3.92 6.06
C HIS A 431 4.50 -3.55 4.93
N VAL A 432 5.41 -4.45 4.54
CA VAL A 432 6.42 -4.14 3.51
C VAL A 432 5.82 -4.15 2.11
N PHE A 433 5.21 -5.26 1.73
CA PHE A 433 4.57 -5.52 0.44
C PHE A 433 3.13 -6.03 0.65
N PRO A 434 2.21 -5.18 1.15
CA PRO A 434 0.81 -5.54 1.32
C PRO A 434 0.12 -5.87 -0.02
N ASP A 435 0.67 -5.45 -1.15
CA ASP A 435 0.18 -5.77 -2.50
C ASP A 435 1.02 -6.86 -3.19
N ALA A 436 1.80 -7.65 -2.44
CA ALA A 436 2.57 -8.77 -2.99
C ALA A 436 1.65 -9.74 -3.75
N GLY A 437 2.11 -10.20 -4.92
CA GLY A 437 1.33 -11.06 -5.81
C GLY A 437 1.02 -12.41 -5.19
N LEU A 438 1.90 -12.94 -4.34
CA LEU A 438 1.65 -14.13 -3.53
C LEU A 438 2.26 -13.93 -2.14
N LYS A 439 1.50 -14.29 -1.10
CA LYS A 439 1.94 -14.21 0.30
C LYS A 439 1.84 -15.59 0.93
N ILE A 440 2.93 -16.03 1.53
CA ILE A 440 3.04 -17.31 2.24
C ILE A 440 3.33 -16.99 3.71
N PHE A 441 2.64 -17.67 4.61
CA PHE A 441 2.92 -17.63 6.04
C PHE A 441 3.36 -19.03 6.50
N LEU A 442 4.66 -19.19 6.69
CA LEU A 442 5.24 -20.44 7.17
C LEU A 442 5.00 -20.58 8.67
N THR A 443 4.47 -21.72 9.08
CA THR A 443 4.33 -22.10 10.48
C THR A 443 5.08 -23.39 10.76
N ALA A 444 5.41 -23.60 12.04
CA ALA A 444 5.98 -24.85 12.55
C ALA A 444 5.78 -24.86 14.07
N SER A 445 5.56 -26.03 14.65
CA SER A 445 5.47 -26.17 16.11
C SER A 445 6.75 -25.71 16.79
N ILE A 446 6.63 -25.24 18.04
CA ILE A 446 7.77 -24.79 18.84
C ILE A 446 8.78 -25.94 19.00
N GLN A 447 8.28 -27.17 19.18
CA GLN A 447 9.07 -28.39 19.31
C GLN A 447 9.91 -28.66 18.05
N GLU A 448 9.30 -28.58 16.86
CA GLU A 448 10.02 -28.79 15.60
C GLU A 448 11.07 -27.71 15.37
N ARG A 449 10.76 -26.45 15.69
CA ARG A 449 11.73 -25.34 15.56
C ARG A 449 12.87 -25.44 16.55
N ALA A 450 12.60 -25.86 17.79
CA ALA A 450 13.63 -26.15 18.80
C ALA A 450 14.55 -27.29 18.33
N ARG A 451 13.97 -28.38 17.78
CA ARG A 451 14.74 -29.49 17.21
C ARG A 451 15.67 -29.06 16.08
N ARG A 452 15.15 -28.31 15.10
CA ARG A 452 15.95 -27.78 13.98
C ARG A 452 17.07 -26.88 14.49
N ARG A 453 16.77 -25.99 15.44
CA ARG A 453 17.78 -25.10 16.04
C ARG A 453 18.86 -25.85 16.79
N GLN A 454 18.49 -26.93 17.49
CA GLN A 454 19.44 -27.78 18.19
C GLN A 454 20.41 -28.45 17.22
N GLN A 455 19.91 -28.97 16.11
CA GLN A 455 20.73 -29.58 15.05
C GLN A 455 21.69 -28.56 14.41
N ASP A 456 21.21 -27.34 14.13
CA ASP A 456 22.05 -26.26 13.60
C ASP A 456 23.21 -25.91 14.54
N LEU A 457 22.96 -25.83 15.86
CA LEU A 457 23.98 -25.52 16.86
C LEU A 457 25.01 -26.64 17.01
N GLN A 458 24.56 -27.90 16.98
CA GLN A 458 25.45 -29.07 16.99
C GLN A 458 26.37 -29.08 15.77
N GLY A 459 25.84 -28.74 14.59
CA GLY A 459 26.63 -28.61 13.36
C GLY A 459 27.71 -27.52 13.42
N GLN A 460 27.55 -26.53 14.30
CA GLN A 460 28.50 -25.42 14.48
C GLN A 460 29.47 -25.64 15.65
N SER A 461 29.46 -26.81 16.30
CA SER A 461 30.30 -27.12 17.47
C SER A 461 30.16 -26.12 18.63
N LEU A 462 28.98 -25.50 18.77
CA LEU A 462 28.66 -24.57 19.85
C LEU A 462 28.01 -25.30 21.04
N PRO A 463 28.12 -24.77 22.27
CA PRO A 463 27.36 -25.27 23.42
C PRO A 463 25.87 -25.31 23.07
N THR A 464 25.26 -26.49 23.15
CA THR A 464 23.89 -26.71 22.70
C THR A 464 22.96 -26.75 23.90
N PRO A 465 21.99 -25.82 24.04
CA PRO A 465 21.01 -25.85 25.12
C PRO A 465 20.11 -27.10 25.04
N THR A 466 19.40 -27.40 26.14
CA THR A 466 18.42 -28.49 26.10
C THR A 466 17.26 -28.14 25.18
N LEU A 467 16.52 -29.14 24.69
CA LEU A 467 15.33 -28.88 23.88
C LEU A 467 14.31 -28.02 24.62
N VAL A 468 14.11 -28.28 25.92
CA VAL A 468 13.18 -27.50 26.76
C VAL A 468 13.58 -26.04 26.84
N ASP A 469 14.87 -25.75 27.03
CA ASP A 469 15.37 -24.35 27.06
C ASP A 469 15.16 -23.66 25.71
N LEU A 470 15.41 -24.37 24.60
CA LEU A 470 15.18 -23.84 23.26
C LEU A 470 13.69 -23.58 23.00
N GLU A 471 12.80 -24.48 23.42
CA GLU A 471 11.36 -24.30 23.30
C GLU A 471 10.90 -23.04 24.05
N GLN A 472 11.38 -22.84 25.29
CA GLN A 472 11.04 -21.66 26.08
C GLN A 472 11.56 -20.36 25.43
N LEU A 473 12.83 -20.34 25.00
CA LEU A 473 13.42 -19.18 24.32
C LEU A 473 12.68 -18.83 23.02
N ILE A 474 12.25 -19.84 22.26
CA ILE A 474 11.46 -19.66 21.04
C ILE A 474 10.06 -19.12 21.38
N ALA A 475 9.40 -19.65 22.40
CA ALA A 475 8.09 -19.19 22.83
C ALA A 475 8.10 -17.72 23.29
N GLU A 476 9.09 -17.34 24.11
CA GLU A 476 9.29 -15.96 24.56
C GLU A 476 9.55 -15.02 23.39
N ARG A 477 10.33 -15.47 22.41
CA ARG A 477 10.61 -14.70 21.20
C ARG A 477 9.35 -14.51 20.34
N ASP A 478 8.58 -15.56 20.11
CA ASP A 478 7.34 -15.48 19.34
C ASP A 478 6.32 -14.56 20.02
N TYR A 479 6.24 -14.59 21.37
CA TYR A 479 5.42 -13.66 22.13
C TYR A 479 5.84 -12.21 21.85
N LYS A 480 7.14 -11.89 22.00
CA LYS A 480 7.67 -10.55 21.69
C LYS A 480 7.41 -10.13 20.24
N ASP A 481 7.64 -11.02 19.28
CA ASP A 481 7.45 -10.72 17.86
C ASP A 481 5.97 -10.48 17.51
N SER A 482 5.03 -11.18 18.15
CA SER A 482 3.59 -11.08 17.89
C SER A 482 2.87 -9.98 18.68
N HIS A 483 3.48 -9.50 19.77
CA HIS A 483 2.92 -8.48 20.67
C HIS A 483 3.66 -7.13 20.60
N ARG A 484 4.66 -6.97 19.72
CA ARG A 484 5.28 -5.67 19.48
C ARG A 484 4.25 -4.63 19.01
N GLU A 485 4.47 -3.38 19.40
CA GLU A 485 3.58 -2.26 19.05
C GLU A 485 3.50 -2.05 17.53
N ILE A 486 4.63 -2.15 16.84
CA ILE A 486 4.71 -1.89 15.39
C ILE A 486 4.99 -3.16 14.59
N ALA A 487 4.14 -3.36 13.58
CA ALA A 487 4.19 -4.44 12.61
C ALA A 487 4.28 -5.85 13.23
N PRO A 488 3.41 -6.25 14.17
CA PRO A 488 3.50 -7.55 14.84
C PRO A 488 3.53 -8.72 13.86
N LEU A 489 4.27 -9.78 14.19
CA LEU A 489 4.27 -11.04 13.44
C LEU A 489 2.86 -11.62 13.45
N ARG A 490 2.16 -11.49 12.32
CA ARG A 490 0.82 -12.02 12.10
C ARG A 490 0.66 -12.39 10.62
N LYS A 491 -0.19 -13.37 10.36
CA LYS A 491 -0.53 -13.78 9.00
C LYS A 491 -1.32 -12.67 8.30
N ALA A 492 -0.90 -12.26 7.10
CA ALA A 492 -1.70 -11.38 6.26
C ALA A 492 -3.02 -12.06 5.87
N TYR A 493 -4.11 -11.32 5.72
CA TYR A 493 -5.44 -11.90 5.53
C TYR A 493 -5.56 -12.80 4.29
N ASP A 494 -4.81 -12.49 3.24
CA ASP A 494 -4.73 -13.19 1.96
C ASP A 494 -3.51 -14.11 1.85
N ALA A 495 -2.73 -14.28 2.93
CA ALA A 495 -1.59 -15.18 2.94
C ALA A 495 -2.03 -16.65 3.08
N ILE A 496 -1.42 -17.51 2.27
CA ILE A 496 -1.57 -18.95 2.34
C ILE A 496 -0.67 -19.47 3.46
N GLU A 497 -1.26 -20.15 4.42
CA GLU A 497 -0.51 -20.75 5.53
C GLU A 497 0.03 -22.12 5.14
N ILE A 498 1.32 -22.36 5.39
CA ILE A 498 1.96 -23.66 5.18
C ILE A 498 2.62 -24.09 6.49
N ASN A 499 2.08 -25.15 7.09
CA ASN A 499 2.71 -25.79 8.25
C ASN A 499 3.86 -26.69 7.76
N THR A 500 5.08 -26.40 8.20
CA THR A 500 6.30 -27.09 7.78
C THR A 500 6.68 -28.26 8.69
N ASP A 501 5.86 -28.60 9.68
CA ASP A 501 6.11 -29.75 10.57
C ASP A 501 6.18 -31.06 9.78
N GLY A 502 7.28 -31.79 9.95
CA GLY A 502 7.51 -33.06 9.26
C GLY A 502 7.75 -32.95 7.74
N MET A 503 7.74 -31.74 7.16
CA MET A 503 8.06 -31.53 5.75
C MET A 503 9.56 -31.36 5.55
N SER A 504 10.09 -31.93 4.48
CA SER A 504 11.43 -31.57 4.02
C SER A 504 11.43 -30.17 3.39
N ILE A 505 12.59 -29.51 3.38
CA ILE A 505 12.75 -28.20 2.73
C ILE A 505 12.33 -28.28 1.25
N ASP A 506 12.64 -29.38 0.55
CA ASP A 506 12.27 -29.57 -0.85
C ASP A 506 10.75 -29.66 -1.06
N GLN A 507 10.02 -30.31 -0.14
CA GLN A 507 8.56 -30.38 -0.20
C GLN A 507 7.92 -28.99 -0.03
N VAL A 508 8.42 -28.19 0.93
CA VAL A 508 7.93 -26.83 1.16
C VAL A 508 8.20 -25.95 -0.07
N ILE A 509 9.41 -26.02 -0.64
CA ILE A 509 9.76 -25.28 -1.86
C ILE A 509 8.85 -25.68 -3.02
N ALA A 510 8.69 -26.99 -3.28
CA ALA A 510 7.85 -27.49 -4.36
C ALA A 510 6.41 -26.95 -4.25
N GLN A 511 5.82 -26.97 -3.06
CA GLN A 511 4.49 -26.43 -2.81
C GLN A 511 4.41 -24.93 -3.11
N ILE A 512 5.36 -24.13 -2.60
CA ILE A 512 5.38 -22.68 -2.84
C ILE A 512 5.56 -22.37 -4.33
N THR A 513 6.44 -23.09 -5.02
CA THR A 513 6.67 -22.89 -6.45
C THR A 513 5.49 -23.30 -7.31
N SER A 514 4.74 -24.35 -6.94
CA SER A 514 3.49 -24.73 -7.61
C SER A 514 2.45 -23.63 -7.47
N LEU A 515 2.23 -23.14 -6.25
CA LEU A 515 1.29 -22.03 -5.99
C LEU A 515 1.65 -20.77 -6.78
N PHE A 516 2.94 -20.48 -6.90
CA PHE A 516 3.43 -19.35 -7.68
C PHE A 516 3.15 -19.55 -9.18
N GLN A 517 3.45 -20.73 -9.75
CA GLN A 517 3.23 -21.04 -11.16
C GLN A 517 1.73 -21.09 -11.52
N GLU A 518 0.89 -21.63 -10.65
CA GLU A 518 -0.57 -21.64 -10.80
C GLU A 518 -1.13 -20.22 -10.86
N ARG A 519 -0.61 -19.32 -10.01
CA ARG A 519 -1.05 -17.93 -9.96
C ARG A 519 -0.45 -17.08 -11.10
N PHE A 520 0.74 -17.44 -11.57
CA PHE A 520 1.51 -16.69 -12.57
C PHE A 520 2.07 -17.60 -13.69
N PRO A 521 1.21 -18.21 -14.52
CA PRO A 521 1.61 -19.23 -15.50
C PRO A 521 2.54 -18.75 -16.63
N GLY A 522 2.71 -17.43 -16.77
CA GLY A 522 3.61 -16.80 -17.76
C GLY A 522 4.98 -16.40 -17.23
N VAL A 523 5.23 -16.54 -15.92
CA VAL A 523 6.53 -16.24 -15.30
C VAL A 523 7.36 -17.52 -15.28
N LYS A 524 8.45 -17.55 -16.06
CA LYS A 524 9.35 -18.70 -16.23
C LYS A 524 10.70 -18.47 -15.58
#